data_AF-A0A067NL58-F1
#
_entry.id   AF-A0A067NL58-F1
#
_cell.length_a   1.000
_cell.length_b   1.000
_cell.length_c   1.000
_cell.angle_alpha   90.00
_cell.angle_beta   90.00
_cell.angle_gamma   90.00
#
_symmetry.space_group_name_H-M   'P 1'
#
loop_
_entity.id
_entity.type
_entity.pdbx_description
1 polymer ?
#
loop_
_entity_poly.entity_id
_entity_poly.type
_entity_poly.pdbx_seq_one_letter_code
_entity_poly.pdbx_strand_id
1 'polypeptide(L)'
;MPPFAELMRMAEVQTKESQSAVQAALEERKRKEDLKKRQQEERERKERELEIKLRQKHFEDEKREQERQKRKEQEKQAIEQARQRREEEQRNHLLGKKPASKWPSSSSHTQAREDVRKTRVPLEDEDEGPSFLTREEKRQRKQDAEWKRQFAPQRRTPAAGGYGKTGRRLPGGAVDVTASVSSSDALQQSPGKTVRERLTAMPNTLTRLNVNKRDTRTIDEILQDRAKAKEAKVLDGESAKGFNDWFSS
;
A
#
# COMPACT_ATOMS: atom_id res chain seq x y z
N MET A 1 -82.75 8.75 0.83
CA MET A 1 -82.35 7.33 0.65
C MET A 1 -81.95 7.15 -0.80
N PRO A 2 -80.67 6.88 -1.11
CA PRO A 2 -80.26 6.64 -2.48
C PRO A 2 -80.95 5.37 -3.01
N PRO A 3 -81.40 5.36 -4.28
CA PRO A 3 -82.04 4.20 -4.88
C PRO A 3 -81.07 3.02 -4.92
N PHE A 4 -81.60 1.81 -4.73
CA PHE A 4 -80.83 0.55 -4.69
C PHE A 4 -79.86 0.36 -5.87
N ALA A 5 -80.25 0.79 -7.07
CA ALA A 5 -79.40 0.72 -8.26
C ALA A 5 -78.13 1.58 -8.16
N GLU A 6 -78.19 2.71 -7.44
CA GLU A 6 -77.04 3.59 -7.22
C GLU A 6 -76.07 3.00 -6.18
N LEU A 7 -76.60 2.35 -5.14
CA LEU A 7 -75.80 1.56 -4.19
C LEU A 7 -75.07 0.39 -4.86
N MET A 8 -75.75 -0.35 -5.74
CA MET A 8 -75.13 -1.44 -6.50
C MET A 8 -74.01 -0.94 -7.42
N ARG A 9 -74.21 0.19 -8.11
CA ARG A 9 -73.16 0.81 -8.92
C ARG A 9 -71.95 1.25 -8.09
N MET A 10 -72.16 1.84 -6.92
CA MET A 10 -71.06 2.21 -6.02
C MET A 10 -70.28 0.99 -5.54
N ALA A 11 -70.97 -0.13 -5.24
CA ALA A 11 -70.32 -1.38 -4.86
C ALA A 11 -69.52 -1.99 -6.03
N GLU A 12 -70.02 -1.93 -7.26
CA GLU A 12 -69.28 -2.37 -8.46
C GLU A 12 -68.02 -1.53 -8.72
N VAL A 13 -68.09 -0.21 -8.48
CA VAL A 13 -66.93 0.68 -8.62
C VAL A 13 -65.88 0.34 -7.55
N GLN A 14 -66.28 0.20 -6.28
CA GLN A 14 -65.35 -0.16 -5.20
C GLN A 14 -64.72 -1.55 -5.39
N THR A 15 -65.47 -2.52 -5.93
CA THR A 15 -64.92 -3.85 -6.24
C THR A 15 -63.94 -3.81 -7.41
N LYS A 16 -64.21 -3.00 -8.45
CA LYS A 16 -63.25 -2.80 -9.56
C LYS A 16 -61.98 -2.08 -9.12
N GLU A 17 -62.10 -1.06 -8.28
CA GLU A 17 -60.95 -0.33 -7.73
C GLU A 17 -60.10 -1.20 -6.80
N SER A 18 -60.73 -2.00 -5.93
CA SER A 18 -59.98 -2.93 -5.08
C SER A 18 -59.29 -4.03 -5.89
N GLN A 19 -59.94 -4.57 -6.93
CA GLN A 19 -59.33 -5.55 -7.83
C GLN A 19 -58.15 -4.96 -8.61
N SER A 20 -58.27 -3.75 -9.15
CA SER A 20 -57.19 -3.09 -9.88
C SER A 20 -56.01 -2.75 -8.97
N ALA A 21 -56.26 -2.32 -7.73
CA ALA A 21 -55.22 -2.08 -6.73
C ALA A 21 -54.46 -3.36 -6.37
N VAL A 22 -55.16 -4.49 -6.20
CA VAL A 22 -54.53 -5.79 -5.93
C VAL A 22 -53.69 -6.26 -7.14
N GLN A 23 -54.20 -6.10 -8.36
CA GLN A 23 -53.45 -6.43 -9.57
C GLN A 23 -52.17 -5.58 -9.70
N ALA A 24 -52.28 -4.27 -9.49
CA ALA A 24 -51.12 -3.37 -9.51
C ALA A 24 -50.08 -3.74 -8.45
N ALA A 25 -50.50 -4.08 -7.23
CA ALA A 25 -49.60 -4.51 -6.16
C ALA A 25 -48.89 -5.83 -6.48
N LEU A 26 -49.59 -6.79 -7.11
CA LEU A 26 -49.01 -8.05 -7.56
C LEU A 26 -48.00 -7.85 -8.69
N GLU A 27 -48.28 -6.96 -9.65
CA GLU A 27 -47.34 -6.62 -10.72
C GLU A 27 -46.09 -5.93 -10.19
N GLU A 28 -46.25 -4.98 -9.27
CA GLU A 28 -45.11 -4.30 -8.64
C GLU A 28 -44.22 -5.28 -7.88
N ARG A 29 -44.84 -6.22 -7.15
CA ARG A 29 -44.12 -7.29 -6.45
C ARG A 29 -43.33 -8.17 -7.43
N LYS A 30 -43.95 -8.61 -8.53
CA LYS A 30 -43.27 -9.40 -9.57
C LYS A 30 -42.08 -8.65 -10.17
N ARG A 31 -42.25 -7.36 -10.52
CA ARG A 31 -41.16 -6.52 -11.04
C ARG A 31 -40.00 -6.40 -10.05
N LYS A 32 -40.29 -6.23 -8.75
CA LYS A 32 -39.26 -6.17 -7.70
C LYS A 32 -38.54 -7.51 -7.53
N GLU A 33 -39.26 -8.63 -7.58
CA GLU A 33 -38.67 -9.97 -7.49
C GLU A 33 -37.76 -10.28 -8.69
N ASP A 34 -38.17 -9.92 -9.91
CA ASP A 34 -37.38 -10.12 -11.11
C ASP A 34 -36.11 -9.26 -11.12
N LEU A 35 -36.19 -8.00 -10.66
CA LEU A 35 -35.02 -7.15 -10.51
C LEU A 35 -34.04 -7.71 -9.47
N LYS A 36 -34.54 -8.24 -8.35
CA LYS A 36 -33.69 -8.88 -7.33
C LYS A 36 -33.01 -10.13 -7.86
N LYS A 37 -33.73 -10.99 -8.59
CA LYS A 37 -33.16 -12.19 -9.22
C LYS A 37 -32.06 -11.83 -10.22
N ARG A 38 -32.32 -10.86 -11.11
CA ARG A 38 -31.32 -10.37 -12.07
C ARG A 38 -30.07 -9.80 -11.39
N GLN A 39 -30.24 -9.04 -10.31
CA GLN A 39 -29.10 -8.51 -9.54
C GLN A 39 -28.30 -9.60 -8.82
N GLN A 40 -28.96 -10.65 -8.33
CA GLN A 40 -28.29 -11.80 -7.73
C GLN A 40 -27.51 -12.59 -8.77
N GLU A 41 -28.11 -12.88 -9.93
CA GLU A 41 -27.46 -13.59 -11.03
C GLU A 41 -26.23 -12.84 -11.55
N GLU A 42 -26.29 -11.50 -11.68
CA GLU A 42 -25.12 -10.70 -12.06
C GLU A 42 -24.00 -10.75 -11.01
N ARG A 43 -24.35 -10.77 -9.72
CA ARG A 43 -23.35 -10.87 -8.64
C ARG A 43 -22.70 -12.24 -8.64
N GLU A 44 -23.49 -13.31 -8.71
CA GLU A 44 -22.97 -14.68 -8.79
C GLU A 44 -22.10 -14.88 -10.04
N ARG A 45 -22.50 -14.32 -11.19
CA ARG A 45 -21.69 -14.40 -12.41
C ARG A 45 -20.33 -13.71 -12.23
N LYS A 46 -20.31 -12.51 -11.62
CA LYS A 46 -19.08 -11.79 -11.32
C LYS A 46 -18.20 -12.56 -10.33
N GLU A 47 -18.79 -13.17 -9.30
CA GLU A 47 -18.08 -13.98 -8.31
C GLU A 47 -17.44 -15.22 -8.95
N ARG A 48 -18.17 -15.95 -9.79
CA ARG A 48 -17.64 -17.10 -10.55
C ARG A 48 -16.50 -16.70 -11.48
N GLU A 49 -16.62 -15.57 -12.18
CA GLU A 49 -15.54 -15.06 -13.04
C GLU A 49 -14.29 -14.67 -12.25
N LEU A 50 -14.45 -14.11 -11.05
CA LEU A 50 -13.33 -13.78 -10.16
C LEU A 50 -12.67 -15.04 -9.59
N GLU A 51 -13.46 -16.04 -9.20
CA GLU A 51 -12.96 -17.32 -8.69
C GLU A 51 -12.13 -18.05 -9.76
N ILE A 52 -12.62 -18.10 -11.01
CA ILE A 52 -11.87 -18.68 -12.13
C ILE A 52 -10.55 -17.93 -12.35
N LYS A 53 -10.57 -16.59 -12.32
CA LYS A 53 -9.35 -15.78 -12.46
C LYS A 53 -8.35 -16.01 -11.33
N LEU A 54 -8.81 -16.14 -10.09
CA LEU A 54 -7.95 -16.42 -8.95
C LEU A 54 -7.32 -17.81 -9.07
N ARG A 55 -8.11 -18.81 -9.48
CA ARG A 55 -7.60 -20.16 -9.71
C ARG A 55 -6.57 -20.20 -10.83
N GLN A 56 -6.81 -19.49 -11.93
CA GLN A 56 -5.83 -19.36 -13.03
C GLN A 56 -4.55 -18.69 -12.56
N LYS A 57 -4.65 -17.58 -11.82
CA LYS A 57 -3.48 -16.89 -11.25
C LYS A 57 -2.66 -17.78 -10.33
N HIS A 58 -3.32 -18.56 -9.47
CA HIS A 58 -2.63 -19.50 -8.59
C HIS A 58 -1.81 -20.52 -9.39
N PHE A 59 -2.40 -21.09 -10.45
CA PHE A 59 -1.67 -22.01 -11.33
C PHE A 59 -0.52 -21.36 -12.09
N GLU A 60 -0.67 -20.12 -12.54
CA GLU A 60 0.41 -19.38 -13.21
C GLU A 60 1.55 -19.04 -12.25
N ASP A 61 1.23 -18.58 -11.05
CA ASP A 61 2.21 -18.25 -10.01
C ASP A 61 2.97 -19.50 -9.55
N GLU A 62 2.28 -20.62 -9.36
CA GLU A 62 2.90 -21.91 -9.01
C GLU A 62 3.87 -22.38 -10.11
N LYS A 63 3.49 -22.29 -11.39
CA LYS A 63 4.40 -22.61 -12.51
C LYS A 63 5.62 -21.68 -12.54
N ARG A 64 5.41 -20.38 -12.34
CA ARG A 64 6.48 -19.39 -12.34
C ARG A 64 7.44 -19.59 -11.18
N GLU A 65 6.93 -20.00 -10.03
CA GLU A 65 7.75 -20.30 -8.86
C GLU A 65 8.56 -21.59 -9.06
N GLN A 66 7.96 -22.64 -9.61
CA GLN A 66 8.68 -23.87 -9.98
C GLN A 66 9.79 -23.59 -11.00
N GLU A 67 9.55 -22.75 -12.00
CA GLU A 67 10.59 -22.35 -12.97
C GLU A 67 11.73 -21.58 -12.29
N ARG A 68 11.39 -20.65 -11.38
CA ARG A 68 12.39 -19.91 -10.61
C ARG A 68 13.21 -20.83 -9.71
N GLN A 69 12.59 -21.83 -9.10
CA GLN A 69 13.28 -22.82 -8.27
C GLN A 69 14.23 -23.67 -9.11
N LYS A 70 13.76 -24.22 -10.23
CA LYS A 70 14.61 -24.98 -11.18
C LYS A 70 15.80 -24.18 -11.67
N ARG A 71 15.60 -22.89 -12.00
CA ARG A 71 16.70 -22.01 -12.42
C ARG A 71 17.74 -21.80 -11.31
N LYS A 72 17.29 -21.61 -10.06
CA LYS A 72 18.19 -21.49 -8.90
C LYS A 72 18.95 -22.79 -8.61
N GLU A 73 18.31 -23.94 -8.79
CA GLU A 73 18.95 -25.24 -8.62
C GLU A 73 20.03 -25.48 -9.68
N GLN A 74 19.74 -25.16 -10.94
CA GLN A 74 20.72 -25.25 -12.03
C GLN A 74 21.91 -24.31 -11.80
N GLU A 75 21.67 -23.08 -11.34
CA GLU A 75 22.74 -22.13 -11.01
C GLU A 75 23.61 -22.64 -9.85
N LYS A 76 22.99 -23.18 -8.79
CA LYS A 76 23.71 -23.80 -7.66
C LYS A 76 24.57 -24.98 -8.11
N GLN A 77 24.01 -25.86 -8.95
CA GLN A 77 24.74 -27.00 -9.50
C GLN A 77 25.92 -26.54 -10.37
N ALA A 78 25.75 -25.51 -11.19
CA ALA A 78 26.83 -24.96 -12.00
C ALA A 78 27.95 -24.35 -11.14
N ILE A 79 27.60 -23.65 -10.06
CA ILE A 79 28.57 -23.09 -9.10
C ILE A 79 29.32 -24.21 -8.38
N GLU A 80 28.62 -25.27 -7.95
CA GLU A 80 29.23 -26.41 -7.27
C GLU A 80 30.19 -27.16 -8.20
N GLN A 81 29.81 -27.40 -9.45
CA GLN A 81 30.69 -28.02 -10.45
C GLN A 81 31.93 -27.14 -10.75
N ALA A 82 31.76 -25.82 -10.85
CA ALA A 82 32.88 -24.91 -11.03
C ALA A 82 33.83 -24.90 -9.81
N ARG A 83 33.28 -25.02 -8.60
CA ARG A 83 34.06 -25.15 -7.37
C ARG A 83 34.82 -26.47 -7.33
N GLN A 84 34.16 -27.59 -7.65
CA GLN A 84 34.79 -28.91 -7.72
C GLN A 84 35.94 -28.93 -8.72
N ARG A 85 35.75 -28.38 -9.93
CA ARG A 85 36.83 -28.24 -10.92
C ARG A 85 38.01 -27.45 -10.39
N ARG A 86 37.77 -26.35 -9.68
CA ARG A 86 38.84 -25.56 -9.05
C ARG A 86 39.58 -26.34 -7.97
N GLU A 87 38.86 -27.11 -7.15
CA GLU A 87 39.46 -27.97 -6.11
C GLU A 87 40.28 -29.12 -6.74
N GLU A 88 39.80 -29.72 -7.83
CA GLU A 88 40.53 -30.74 -8.60
C GLU A 88 41.79 -30.16 -9.26
N GLU A 89 41.71 -28.97 -9.85
CA GLU A 89 42.86 -28.25 -10.41
C GLU A 89 43.91 -27.95 -9.33
N GLN A 90 43.48 -27.51 -8.13
CA GLN A 90 44.36 -27.31 -6.99
C GLN A 90 45.00 -28.62 -6.52
N ARG A 91 44.21 -29.70 -6.43
CA ARG A 91 44.70 -31.03 -6.05
C ARG A 91 45.71 -31.55 -7.07
N ASN A 92 45.42 -31.42 -8.37
CA ASN A 92 46.33 -31.81 -9.45
C ASN A 92 47.59 -30.97 -9.47
N HIS A 93 47.51 -29.67 -9.15
CA HIS A 93 48.68 -28.80 -9.01
C HIS A 93 49.59 -29.24 -7.85
N LEU A 94 49.00 -29.63 -6.71
CA LEU A 94 49.73 -30.13 -5.54
C LEU A 94 50.32 -31.53 -5.80
N LEU A 95 49.64 -32.38 -6.56
CA LEU A 95 50.09 -33.75 -6.88
C LEU A 95 51.13 -33.78 -8.03
N GLY A 96 51.06 -32.83 -8.97
CA GLY A 96 51.90 -32.78 -10.17
C GLY A 96 53.29 -32.15 -9.97
N LYS A 97 53.56 -31.53 -8.83
CA LYS A 97 54.89 -30.97 -8.52
C LYS A 97 55.68 -31.96 -7.66
N LYS A 98 56.54 -32.76 -8.30
CA LYS A 98 57.70 -33.35 -7.62
C LYS A 98 58.45 -32.23 -6.88
N PRO A 99 58.96 -32.44 -5.66
CA PRO A 99 59.51 -31.38 -4.83
C PRO A 99 60.75 -30.78 -5.49
N ALA A 100 60.57 -29.67 -6.21
CA ALA A 100 61.67 -28.80 -6.55
C ALA A 100 62.06 -28.09 -5.25
N SER A 101 63.05 -28.69 -4.57
CA SER A 101 63.83 -28.09 -3.50
C SER A 101 64.24 -26.67 -3.85
N LYS A 102 63.51 -25.68 -3.32
CA LYS A 102 63.96 -24.32 -3.02
C LYS A 102 62.85 -23.63 -2.23
N TRP A 103 63.02 -23.66 -0.92
CA TRP A 103 62.25 -22.92 0.06
C TRP A 103 62.16 -21.43 -0.33
N PRO A 104 60.98 -20.78 -0.29
CA PRO A 104 60.93 -19.33 -0.22
C PRO A 104 61.39 -18.93 1.19
N SER A 105 62.58 -18.33 1.24
CA SER A 105 63.15 -17.77 2.46
C SER A 105 62.17 -16.79 3.10
N SER A 106 61.88 -17.05 4.37
CA SER A 106 61.34 -16.12 5.35
C SER A 106 61.75 -14.67 5.09
N SER A 107 60.78 -13.80 4.82
CA SER A 107 60.93 -12.36 4.96
C SER A 107 59.58 -11.72 5.26
N SER A 108 59.56 -10.95 6.34
CA SER A 108 58.54 -9.99 6.79
C SER A 108 57.51 -10.47 7.82
N HIS A 109 57.96 -10.50 9.08
CA HIS A 109 57.14 -10.51 10.29
C HIS A 109 56.42 -9.16 10.57
N THR A 110 56.27 -8.31 9.55
CA THR A 110 55.73 -6.95 9.68
C THR A 110 54.39 -6.74 8.97
N GLN A 111 54.03 -7.55 7.97
CA GLN A 111 52.76 -7.37 7.24
C GLN A 111 51.53 -7.98 7.94
N ALA A 112 51.70 -9.01 8.76
CA ALA A 112 50.58 -9.67 9.44
C ALA A 112 49.90 -8.82 10.53
N ARG A 113 50.54 -7.74 11.01
CA ARG A 113 49.95 -6.83 12.02
C ARG A 113 49.25 -5.61 11.42
N GLU A 114 49.50 -5.27 10.16
CA GLU A 114 48.84 -4.13 9.49
C GLU A 114 47.47 -4.49 8.92
N ASP A 115 47.27 -5.73 8.47
CA ASP A 115 45.96 -6.15 7.92
C ASP A 115 44.85 -6.25 8.98
N VAL A 116 45.19 -6.48 10.24
CA VAL A 116 44.22 -6.52 11.35
C VAL A 116 43.82 -5.11 11.82
N ARG A 117 44.64 -4.08 11.56
CA ARG A 117 44.31 -2.69 11.91
C ARG A 117 43.58 -1.92 10.81
N LYS A 118 43.73 -2.31 9.54
CA LYS A 118 43.04 -1.66 8.41
C LYS A 118 41.56 -2.06 8.24
N THR A 119 41.09 -3.10 8.94
CA THR A 119 39.71 -3.60 8.81
C THR A 119 38.68 -2.89 9.69
N ARG A 120 39.04 -1.89 10.51
CA ARG A 120 38.10 -1.29 11.49
C ARG A 120 37.85 0.22 11.39
N VAL A 121 38.46 0.94 10.46
CA VAL A 121 38.19 2.38 10.27
C VAL A 121 38.31 2.72 8.79
N PRO A 122 37.29 3.31 8.14
CA PRO A 122 37.49 3.93 6.83
C PRO A 122 38.44 5.12 7.03
N LEU A 123 39.67 4.98 6.54
CA LEU A 123 40.60 6.09 6.41
C LEU A 123 40.17 6.90 5.19
N GLU A 124 39.77 8.15 5.41
CA GLU A 124 39.74 9.15 4.35
C GLU A 124 41.20 9.40 3.96
N ASP A 125 41.63 8.83 2.84
CA ASP A 125 42.87 9.20 2.18
C ASP A 125 42.68 10.61 1.56
N GLU A 126 43.00 11.63 2.35
CA GLU A 126 43.43 12.92 1.85
C GLU A 126 44.84 12.76 1.27
N ASP A 127 44.97 12.48 -0.04
CA ASP A 127 46.09 12.89 -0.92
C ASP A 127 46.23 12.00 -2.19
N GLU A 128 45.13 11.72 -2.90
CA GLU A 128 45.25 11.23 -4.28
C GLU A 128 44.23 11.91 -5.19
N GLY A 129 44.74 12.54 -6.27
CA GLY A 129 43.94 13.25 -7.26
C GLY A 129 42.88 12.38 -7.95
N PRO A 130 42.06 12.94 -8.85
CA PRO A 130 40.89 12.25 -9.39
C PRO A 130 41.27 10.95 -10.11
N SER A 131 41.13 9.81 -9.42
CA SER A 131 41.27 8.48 -9.99
C SER A 131 40.20 8.31 -11.07
N PHE A 132 40.64 8.27 -12.34
CA PHE A 132 39.75 8.07 -13.49
C PHE A 132 39.24 6.64 -13.50
N LEU A 133 38.12 6.41 -12.80
CA LEU A 133 37.41 5.12 -12.78
C LEU A 133 37.17 4.62 -14.21
N THR A 134 37.53 3.36 -14.45
CA THR A 134 37.27 2.71 -15.73
C THR A 134 35.76 2.71 -16.04
N ARG A 135 35.40 2.63 -17.32
CA ARG A 135 33.98 2.62 -17.74
C ARG A 135 33.20 1.46 -17.11
N GLU A 136 33.88 0.37 -16.79
CA GLU A 136 33.31 -0.79 -16.11
C GLU A 136 33.12 -0.54 -14.61
N GLU A 137 34.10 0.04 -13.92
CA GLU A 137 33.92 0.48 -12.53
C GLU A 137 32.82 1.54 -12.38
N LYS A 138 32.67 2.46 -13.33
CA LYS A 138 31.54 3.41 -13.33
C LYS A 138 30.19 2.70 -13.43
N ARG A 139 30.11 1.63 -14.21
CA ARG A 139 28.89 0.82 -14.32
C ARG A 139 28.62 0.05 -13.03
N GLN A 140 29.64 -0.57 -12.45
CA GLN A 140 29.53 -1.30 -11.18
C GLN A 140 29.17 -0.37 -10.02
N ARG A 141 29.86 0.76 -9.87
CA ARG A 141 29.56 1.76 -8.83
C ARG A 141 28.15 2.32 -8.95
N LYS A 142 27.63 2.47 -10.17
CA LYS A 142 26.25 2.88 -10.41
C LYS A 142 25.26 1.79 -9.99
N GLN A 143 25.52 0.53 -10.34
CA GLN A 143 24.70 -0.61 -9.90
C GLN A 143 24.72 -0.73 -8.38
N ASP A 144 25.89 -0.66 -7.74
CA ASP A 144 26.03 -0.76 -6.29
C ASP A 144 25.32 0.38 -5.55
N ALA A 145 25.36 1.60 -6.10
CA ALA A 145 24.60 2.72 -5.56
C ALA A 145 23.08 2.51 -5.69
N GLU A 146 22.64 1.88 -6.78
CA GLU A 146 21.24 1.53 -7.00
C GLU A 146 20.77 0.41 -6.05
N TRP A 147 21.57 -0.65 -5.86
CA TRP A 147 21.33 -1.68 -4.86
C TRP A 147 21.28 -1.08 -3.45
N LYS A 148 22.24 -0.24 -3.08
CA LYS A 148 22.22 0.46 -1.78
C LYS A 148 20.98 1.34 -1.62
N ARG A 149 20.50 1.99 -2.68
CA ARG A 149 19.28 2.82 -2.63
C ARG A 149 18.00 1.99 -2.50
N GLN A 150 17.93 0.83 -3.17
CA GLN A 150 16.76 -0.06 -3.13
C GLN A 150 16.65 -0.85 -1.82
N PHE A 151 17.79 -1.19 -1.20
CA PHE A 151 17.83 -2.05 0.00
C PHE A 151 18.22 -1.30 1.28
N ALA A 152 18.58 -0.01 1.22
CA ALA A 152 18.77 0.78 2.43
C ALA A 152 17.43 0.99 3.16
N PRO A 153 17.37 0.73 4.49
CA PRO A 153 16.21 1.11 5.29
C PRO A 153 16.03 2.62 5.19
N GLN A 154 14.80 3.06 4.93
CA GLN A 154 14.42 4.44 4.65
C GLN A 154 14.70 5.37 5.85
N ARG A 155 15.97 5.74 6.05
CA ARG A 155 16.38 6.74 7.03
C ARG A 155 16.02 8.11 6.49
N ARG A 156 14.89 8.63 6.96
CA ARG A 156 14.47 10.01 6.71
C ARG A 156 15.55 10.96 7.22
N THR A 157 16.20 11.68 6.31
CA THR A 157 17.01 12.84 6.65
C THR A 157 16.10 13.91 7.25
N PRO A 158 16.43 14.52 8.40
CA PRO A 158 15.69 15.66 8.88
C PRO A 158 16.09 16.86 8.01
N ALA A 159 15.28 17.17 7.01
CA ALA A 159 15.36 18.46 6.36
C ALA A 159 14.95 19.54 7.37
N ALA A 160 15.95 20.13 8.03
CA ALA A 160 15.82 21.37 8.76
C ALA A 160 15.36 22.46 7.76
N GLY A 161 14.08 22.83 7.84
CA GLY A 161 13.49 23.76 6.88
C GLY A 161 11.99 23.98 7.03
N GLY A 162 11.52 24.29 8.24
CA GLY A 162 10.28 25.06 8.49
C GLY A 162 8.99 24.61 7.78
N TYR A 163 8.57 23.36 7.98
CA TYR A 163 7.24 22.84 7.54
C TYR A 163 6.19 22.88 8.68
N GLY A 164 6.32 23.83 9.63
CA GLY A 164 5.58 23.80 10.89
C GLY A 164 4.63 24.98 11.14
N LYS A 165 4.56 25.98 10.25
CA LYS A 165 3.65 27.11 10.42
C LYS A 165 2.48 26.98 9.44
N THR A 166 1.37 26.47 9.96
CA THR A 166 0.06 26.57 9.32
C THR A 166 -0.19 28.02 8.92
N GLY A 167 -0.67 28.25 7.70
CA GLY A 167 -0.92 29.60 7.18
C GLY A 167 0.26 30.28 6.48
N ARG A 168 1.41 29.61 6.30
CA ARG A 168 2.52 30.18 5.50
C ARG A 168 2.15 30.21 4.01
N ARG A 169 2.42 31.34 3.35
CA ARG A 169 2.32 31.45 1.88
C ARG A 169 3.48 30.69 1.24
N LEU A 170 3.14 29.74 0.38
CA LEU A 170 4.05 28.95 -0.43
C LEU A 170 4.49 29.74 -1.66
N PRO A 171 5.64 29.38 -2.28
CA PRO A 171 5.98 29.88 -3.59
C PRO A 171 4.82 29.60 -4.56
N GLY A 172 4.29 30.65 -5.20
CA GLY A 172 3.04 30.59 -5.97
C GLY A 172 1.81 31.19 -5.27
N GLY A 173 1.96 31.75 -4.07
CA GLY A 173 0.93 32.55 -3.40
C GLY A 173 -0.16 31.75 -2.68
N ALA A 174 -0.11 30.42 -2.73
CA ALA A 174 -1.04 29.55 -2.02
C ALA A 174 -0.72 29.52 -0.52
N VAL A 175 -1.74 29.45 0.33
CA VAL A 175 -1.57 29.32 1.79
C VAL A 175 -1.57 27.84 2.18
N ASP A 176 -0.56 27.40 2.93
CA ASP A 176 -0.48 26.05 3.49
C ASP A 176 -1.48 25.88 4.65
N VAL A 177 -2.69 25.46 4.30
CA VAL A 177 -3.72 24.99 5.24
C VAL A 177 -3.82 23.47 5.15
N THR A 178 -2.68 22.79 5.31
CA THR A 178 -2.69 21.46 5.91
C THR A 178 -3.10 21.63 7.40
N ALA A 179 -3.41 20.64 8.20
CA ALA A 179 -4.26 20.76 9.41
C ALA A 179 -5.75 20.81 9.04
N SER A 180 -6.44 19.80 9.56
CA SER A 180 -7.84 19.45 9.34
C SER A 180 -8.78 20.51 9.89
N VAL A 181 -8.76 21.72 9.32
CA VAL A 181 -9.84 22.68 9.50
C VAL A 181 -10.82 22.41 8.38
N SER A 182 -11.97 21.87 8.76
CA SER A 182 -13.11 21.57 7.92
C SER A 182 -13.36 22.68 6.90
N SER A 183 -12.83 22.51 5.69
CA SER A 183 -12.97 23.43 4.56
C SER A 183 -14.37 23.39 3.93
N SER A 184 -15.37 22.99 4.72
CA SER A 184 -16.80 23.00 4.38
C SER A 184 -17.52 24.24 4.91
N ASP A 185 -16.94 24.99 5.85
CA ASP A 185 -17.64 26.08 6.55
C ASP A 185 -17.54 27.45 5.83
N ALA A 186 -16.52 27.65 4.99
CA ALA A 186 -16.33 28.89 4.23
C ALA A 186 -17.31 29.08 3.06
N LEU A 187 -18.09 28.05 2.70
CA LEU A 187 -19.08 28.10 1.63
C LEU A 187 -20.44 28.68 2.08
N GLN A 188 -20.67 28.85 3.40
CA GLN A 188 -22.01 29.14 3.92
C GLN A 188 -22.25 30.57 4.45
N GLN A 189 -21.26 31.46 4.52
CA GLN A 189 -21.45 32.73 5.27
C GLN A 189 -21.00 33.98 4.49
N SER A 190 -21.77 34.39 3.49
CA SER A 190 -21.84 35.80 3.06
C SER A 190 -23.05 36.01 2.14
N PRO A 191 -24.26 36.20 2.69
CA PRO A 191 -25.41 36.59 1.87
C PRO A 191 -25.13 37.92 1.17
N GLY A 192 -25.29 37.99 -0.16
CA GLY A 192 -25.21 39.23 -0.94
C GLY A 192 -24.06 39.36 -1.96
N LYS A 193 -23.08 38.44 -1.99
CA LYS A 193 -21.97 38.50 -2.98
C LYS A 193 -22.22 37.63 -4.19
N THR A 194 -21.90 38.16 -5.38
CA THR A 194 -21.94 37.40 -6.64
C THR A 194 -20.95 36.24 -6.60
N VAL A 195 -21.22 35.16 -7.35
CA VAL A 195 -20.35 33.97 -7.39
C VAL A 195 -18.91 34.33 -7.79
N ARG A 196 -18.75 35.28 -8.72
CA ARG A 196 -17.44 35.77 -9.17
C ARG A 196 -16.68 36.48 -8.05
N GLU A 197 -17.34 37.40 -7.36
CA GLU A 197 -16.76 38.13 -6.22
C GLU A 197 -16.39 37.19 -5.07
N ARG A 198 -17.21 36.16 -4.84
CA ARG A 198 -16.96 35.09 -3.87
C ARG A 198 -15.70 34.31 -4.21
N LEU A 199 -15.56 33.85 -5.46
CA LEU A 199 -14.39 33.08 -5.90
C LEU A 199 -13.10 33.90 -5.85
N THR A 200 -13.15 35.20 -6.18
CA THR A 200 -11.97 36.08 -6.06
C THR A 200 -11.60 36.41 -4.62
N ALA A 201 -12.57 36.41 -3.69
CA ALA A 201 -12.34 36.67 -2.28
C ALA A 201 -11.83 35.43 -1.52
N MET A 202 -11.94 34.23 -2.11
CA MET A 202 -11.44 33.00 -1.49
C MET A 202 -9.90 32.99 -1.53
N PRO A 203 -9.23 32.72 -0.39
CA PRO A 203 -7.79 32.55 -0.39
C PRO A 203 -7.43 31.31 -1.21
N ASN A 204 -6.39 31.41 -2.05
CA ASN A 204 -5.87 30.27 -2.79
C ASN A 204 -5.21 29.30 -1.79
N THR A 205 -5.88 28.20 -1.44
CA THR A 205 -5.42 27.20 -0.46
C THR A 205 -5.11 25.87 -1.13
N LEU A 206 -4.14 25.13 -0.60
CA LEU A 206 -3.84 23.78 -1.11
C LEU A 206 -4.92 22.76 -0.71
N THR A 207 -5.47 22.06 -1.71
CA THR A 207 -6.32 20.88 -1.47
C THR A 207 -5.45 19.65 -1.30
N ARG A 208 -5.61 18.92 -0.19
CA ARG A 208 -4.92 17.64 0.02
C ARG A 208 -5.46 16.59 -0.97
N LEU A 209 -4.66 16.20 -1.95
CA LEU A 209 -4.96 15.08 -2.84
C LEU A 209 -4.63 13.74 -2.14
N ASN A 210 -5.44 12.71 -2.39
CA ASN A 210 -5.26 11.36 -1.83
C ASN A 210 -5.28 11.29 -0.29
N VAL A 211 -6.27 11.93 0.34
CA VAL A 211 -6.46 11.91 1.81
C VAL A 211 -6.61 10.47 2.33
N ASN A 212 -7.31 9.62 1.58
CA ASN A 212 -7.47 8.21 1.92
C ASN A 212 -6.42 7.39 1.19
N LYS A 213 -5.31 7.09 1.87
CA LYS A 213 -4.33 6.11 1.38
C LYS A 213 -4.89 4.70 1.58
N ARG A 214 -4.53 3.78 0.67
CA ARG A 214 -4.86 2.36 0.81
C ARG A 214 -4.12 1.82 2.03
N ASP A 215 -4.86 1.22 2.96
CA ASP A 215 -4.29 0.60 4.15
C ASP A 215 -3.36 -0.55 3.72
N THR A 216 -2.12 -0.54 4.22
CA THR A 216 -1.12 -1.57 3.92
C THR A 216 -1.06 -2.64 5.00
N ARG A 217 -1.83 -2.49 6.08
CA ARG A 217 -1.91 -3.47 7.16
C ARG A 217 -2.59 -4.75 6.69
N THR A 218 -2.25 -5.85 7.35
CA THR A 218 -2.91 -7.13 7.12
C THR A 218 -4.35 -7.09 7.64
N ILE A 219 -5.22 -7.98 7.13
CA ILE A 219 -6.63 -8.03 7.55
C ILE A 219 -6.73 -8.32 9.06
N ASP A 220 -5.85 -9.17 9.58
CA ASP A 220 -5.84 -9.56 10.99
C ASP A 220 -5.48 -8.39 11.91
N GLU A 221 -4.49 -7.57 11.54
CA GLU A 221 -4.13 -6.33 12.24
C GLU A 221 -5.32 -5.34 12.29
N ILE A 222 -6.04 -5.19 11.18
CA ILE A 222 -7.21 -4.31 11.11
C ILE A 222 -8.34 -4.81 12.02
N LEU A 223 -8.57 -6.13 12.07
CA LEU A 223 -9.57 -6.72 12.94
C LEU A 223 -9.20 -6.55 14.42
N GLN A 224 -7.92 -6.76 14.76
CA GLN A 224 -7.44 -6.58 16.12
C GLN A 224 -7.56 -5.11 16.57
N ASP A 225 -7.15 -4.16 15.72
CA ASP A 225 -7.27 -2.73 16.03
C ASP A 225 -8.73 -2.29 16.15
N ARG A 226 -9.63 -2.84 15.31
CA ARG A 226 -11.06 -2.59 15.42
C ARG A 226 -11.68 -3.18 16.69
N ALA A 227 -11.23 -4.36 17.12
CA ALA A 227 -11.66 -4.95 18.38
C ALA A 227 -11.21 -4.08 19.57
N LYS A 228 -9.93 -3.70 19.62
CA LYS A 228 -9.38 -2.80 20.65
C LYS A 228 -10.06 -1.44 20.68
N ALA A 229 -10.35 -0.85 19.51
CA ALA A 229 -11.05 0.44 19.44
C ALA A 229 -12.51 0.34 19.90
N LYS A 230 -13.16 -0.82 19.70
CA LYS A 230 -14.50 -1.08 20.23
C LYS A 230 -14.45 -1.27 21.75
N GLU A 231 -13.51 -2.07 22.25
CA GLU A 231 -13.29 -2.25 23.69
C GLU A 231 -12.99 -0.93 24.39
N ALA A 232 -12.12 -0.08 23.82
CA ALA A 232 -11.83 1.25 24.37
C ALA A 232 -13.02 2.21 24.34
N LYS A 233 -13.99 1.99 23.45
CA LYS A 233 -15.21 2.81 23.34
C LYS A 233 -16.34 2.31 24.24
N VAL A 234 -16.34 1.02 24.58
CA VAL A 234 -17.30 0.43 25.51
C VAL A 234 -16.81 0.74 26.92
N LEU A 235 -17.43 1.73 27.58
CA LEU A 235 -17.20 1.95 29.01
C LEU A 235 -17.67 0.72 29.78
N ASP A 236 -16.74 0.03 30.42
CA ASP A 236 -17.03 -1.17 31.18
C ASP A 236 -17.49 -0.81 32.61
N GLY A 237 -18.64 -1.38 33.00
CA GLY A 237 -19.17 -1.47 34.36
C GLY A 237 -19.14 -0.21 35.24
N GLU A 238 -18.09 -0.07 36.05
CA GLU A 238 -17.97 0.98 37.07
C GLU A 238 -17.79 2.38 36.47
N SER A 239 -17.16 2.47 35.31
CA SER A 239 -16.92 3.75 34.62
C SER A 239 -18.20 4.31 33.97
N ALA A 240 -19.17 3.45 33.64
CA ALA A 240 -20.49 3.86 33.15
C ALA A 240 -21.39 4.45 34.25
N LYS A 241 -21.18 4.09 35.53
CA LYS A 241 -21.94 4.64 36.67
C LYS A 241 -21.62 6.11 36.96
N GLY A 242 -20.45 6.60 36.53
CA GLY A 242 -20.04 8.01 36.66
C GLY A 242 -20.53 8.92 35.54
N PHE A 243 -21.16 8.38 34.49
CA PHE A 243 -21.62 9.14 33.32
C PHE A 243 -23.00 9.77 33.56
N ASN A 244 -23.14 10.54 34.65
CA ASN A 244 -24.38 11.29 34.96
C ASN A 244 -24.31 12.77 34.52
N ASP A 245 -23.20 13.23 33.95
CA ASP A 245 -22.96 14.65 33.64
C ASP A 245 -23.31 15.05 32.19
N TRP A 246 -24.15 14.25 31.51
CA TRP A 246 -24.57 14.53 30.13
C TRP A 246 -25.82 15.43 30.04
N PHE A 247 -26.61 15.54 31.11
CA PHE A 247 -27.85 16.32 31.15
C PHE A 247 -27.80 17.52 32.09
N SER A 248 -26.64 17.85 32.63
CA SER A 248 -26.35 19.05 33.42
C SER A 248 -25.96 20.22 32.49
N SER A 249 -26.92 20.69 31.69
CA SER A 249 -26.86 21.99 31.00
C SER A 249 -28.17 22.74 31.18
#